data_AF-A0A7U7GD52-F1
#
_entry.id   AF-A0A7U7GD52-F1
#
_cell.length_a   1.000
_cell.length_b   1.000
_cell.length_c   1.000
_cell.angle_alpha   90.00
_cell.angle_beta   90.00
_cell.angle_gamma   90.00
#
_symmetry.space_group_name_H-M   'P 1'
#
loop_
_entity.id
_entity.type
_entity.pdbx_description
1 polymer ?
#
loop_
_entity_poly.entity_id
_entity_poly.type
_entity_poly.pdbx_seq_one_letter_code
_entity_poly.pdbx_strand_id
1 'polypeptide(L)'
;MRRLERFARYWDLIGNSGRFRQTRLLFLGDDPFGRFMALSDWLFAVTGQTHQFALERLFDLLYRGLTEALGVTEAAAQDALTQDHQASGAKSSPAFLQRARSVSDRSRAPKATSLTRQARHR
;
A
#
# COMPACT_ATOMS: atom_id res chain seq x y z
N MET A 1 -3.92 -18.39 -19.52
CA MET A 1 -5.05 -17.98 -18.65
C MET A 1 -5.78 -16.84 -19.33
N ARG A 2 -7.12 -16.89 -19.40
CA ARG A 2 -7.97 -15.86 -20.03
C ARG A 2 -8.03 -14.60 -19.17
N ARG A 3 -8.29 -13.44 -19.77
CA ARG A 3 -8.31 -12.12 -19.07
C ARG A 3 -9.26 -12.11 -17.86
N LEU A 4 -10.48 -12.62 -18.02
CA LEU A 4 -11.49 -12.65 -16.96
C LEU A 4 -11.15 -13.65 -15.84
N GLU A 5 -10.44 -14.74 -16.16
CA GLU A 5 -9.94 -15.67 -15.13
C GLU A 5 -8.90 -14.98 -14.23
N ARG A 6 -7.99 -14.18 -14.82
CA ARG A 6 -7.02 -13.38 -14.05
C ARG A 6 -7.72 -12.36 -13.16
N PHE A 7 -8.70 -11.65 -13.70
CA PHE A 7 -9.55 -10.73 -12.95
C PHE A 7 -10.12 -11.41 -11.70
N ALA A 8 -10.76 -12.57 -11.86
CA ALA A 8 -11.37 -13.28 -10.73
C ALA A 8 -10.34 -13.70 -9.67
N ARG A 9 -9.14 -14.14 -10.10
CA ARG A 9 -8.05 -14.53 -9.19
C ARG A 9 -7.53 -13.35 -8.38
N TYR A 10 -7.30 -12.20 -9.02
CA TYR A 10 -6.91 -11.01 -8.27
C TYR A 10 -8.06 -10.51 -7.39
N TRP A 11 -9.31 -10.57 -7.85
CA TRP A 11 -10.45 -10.18 -7.04
C TRP A 11 -10.52 -10.96 -5.74
N ASP A 12 -10.28 -12.27 -5.78
CA ASP A 12 -10.21 -13.07 -4.56
C ASP A 12 -9.07 -12.61 -3.62
N LEU A 13 -7.90 -12.32 -4.19
CA LEU A 13 -6.69 -11.93 -3.46
C LEU A 13 -6.80 -10.55 -2.76
N ILE A 14 -7.37 -9.54 -3.44
CA ILE A 14 -7.40 -8.14 -2.94
C ILE A 14 -8.82 -7.62 -2.69
N GLY A 15 -9.78 -8.05 -3.50
CA GLY A 15 -11.19 -7.65 -3.40
C GLY A 15 -11.96 -8.42 -2.32
N ASN A 16 -11.71 -9.72 -2.13
CA ASN A 16 -12.44 -10.53 -1.15
C ASN A 16 -11.68 -10.78 0.16
N SER A 17 -10.38 -10.46 0.23
CA SER A 17 -9.55 -10.79 1.39
C SER A 17 -9.90 -10.03 2.67
N GLY A 18 -10.72 -8.97 2.59
CA GLY A 18 -11.10 -8.11 3.73
C GLY A 18 -9.96 -7.23 4.28
N ARG A 19 -8.75 -7.35 3.74
CA ARG A 19 -7.53 -6.66 4.21
C ARG A 19 -7.38 -5.25 3.63
N PHE A 20 -7.93 -5.02 2.45
CA PHE A 20 -7.74 -3.79 1.68
C PHE A 20 -9.02 -2.96 1.64
N ARG A 21 -9.57 -2.60 2.81
CA ARG A 21 -10.88 -1.93 2.88
C ARG A 21 -10.81 -0.50 2.36
N GLN A 22 -9.80 0.26 2.78
CA GLN A 22 -9.62 1.64 2.34
C GLN A 22 -9.11 1.69 0.90
N THR A 23 -8.14 0.84 0.58
CA THR A 23 -7.55 0.74 -0.76
C THR A 23 -8.57 0.32 -1.82
N ARG A 24 -9.55 -0.51 -1.46
CA ARG A 24 -10.62 -0.93 -2.37
C ARG A 24 -11.43 0.25 -2.88
N LEU A 25 -11.71 1.25 -2.04
CA LEU A 25 -12.43 2.44 -2.49
C LEU A 25 -11.68 3.15 -3.61
N LEU A 26 -10.34 3.15 -3.56
CA LEU A 26 -9.49 3.80 -4.56
C LEU A 26 -9.46 3.04 -5.90
N PHE A 27 -9.33 1.71 -5.88
CA PHE A 27 -9.29 0.95 -7.13
C PHE A 27 -10.68 0.68 -7.72
N LEU A 28 -11.77 0.87 -6.97
CA LEU A 28 -13.13 0.82 -7.52
C LEU A 28 -13.58 2.16 -8.09
N GLY A 29 -13.38 3.27 -7.36
CA GLY A 29 -13.75 4.62 -7.83
C GLY A 29 -15.13 4.69 -8.51
N ASP A 30 -15.24 5.48 -9.57
CA ASP A 30 -16.49 5.69 -10.32
C ASP A 30 -16.76 4.61 -11.40
N ASP A 31 -15.75 3.81 -11.76
CA ASP A 31 -15.88 2.67 -12.67
C ASP A 31 -15.26 1.40 -12.05
N PRO A 32 -16.00 0.72 -11.16
CA PRO A 32 -15.49 -0.42 -10.39
C PRO A 32 -14.93 -1.54 -11.26
N PHE A 33 -15.62 -1.87 -12.36
CA PHE A 33 -15.22 -2.97 -13.22
C PHE A 33 -14.01 -2.59 -14.08
N GLY A 34 -14.06 -1.46 -14.78
CA GLY A 34 -12.99 -1.06 -15.68
C GLY A 34 -11.69 -0.75 -14.95
N ARG A 35 -11.76 -0.08 -13.79
CA ARG A 35 -10.58 0.20 -12.96
C ARG A 35 -9.97 -1.08 -12.39
N PHE A 36 -10.78 -2.00 -11.88
CA PHE A 36 -10.23 -3.27 -11.39
C PHE A 36 -9.67 -4.13 -12.53
N MET A 37 -10.27 -4.08 -13.72
CA MET A 37 -9.73 -4.75 -14.91
C MET A 37 -8.36 -4.18 -15.31
N ALA A 38 -8.22 -2.86 -15.35
CA ALA A 38 -6.95 -2.20 -15.65
C ALA A 38 -5.87 -2.57 -14.63
N LEU A 39 -6.21 -2.58 -13.33
CA LEU A 39 -5.30 -3.02 -12.27
C LEU A 39 -4.92 -4.49 -12.42
N SER A 40 -5.86 -5.36 -12.75
CA SER A 40 -5.63 -6.80 -12.97
C SER A 40 -4.68 -7.06 -14.14
N ASP A 41 -4.85 -6.32 -15.24
CA ASP A 41 -3.95 -6.43 -16.40
C ASP A 41 -2.56 -5.91 -16.08
N TRP A 42 -2.45 -4.79 -15.36
CA TRP A 42 -1.15 -4.26 -14.90
C TRP A 42 -0.43 -5.22 -13.95
N LEU A 43 -1.13 -5.80 -12.96
CA LEU A 43 -0.56 -6.77 -12.03
C LEU A 43 0.02 -7.97 -12.77
N PHE A 44 -0.70 -8.49 -13.77
CA PHE A 44 -0.22 -9.60 -14.56
C PHE A 44 0.98 -9.22 -15.43
N ALA A 45 0.95 -8.05 -16.07
CA ALA A 45 2.07 -7.57 -16.89
C ALA A 45 3.36 -7.41 -16.06
N VAL A 46 3.26 -6.95 -14.81
CA VAL A 46 4.42 -6.70 -13.93
C VAL A 46 4.93 -7.97 -13.26
N THR A 47 4.06 -8.95 -12.97
CA THR A 47 4.42 -10.10 -12.12
C THR A 47 4.49 -11.43 -12.85
N GLY A 48 3.77 -11.58 -13.96
CA GLY A 48 3.54 -12.87 -14.63
C GLY A 48 2.79 -13.90 -13.77
N GLN A 49 2.31 -13.52 -12.58
CA GLN A 49 1.78 -14.42 -11.56
C GLN A 49 0.40 -14.00 -11.10
N THR A 50 -0.46 -14.96 -10.76
CA THR A 50 -1.84 -14.71 -10.31
C THR A 50 -2.11 -15.23 -8.89
N HIS A 51 -1.10 -15.79 -8.23
CA HIS A 51 -1.20 -16.39 -6.89
C HIS A 51 0.16 -16.35 -6.19
N GLN A 52 0.23 -16.82 -4.94
CA GLN A 52 1.46 -16.94 -4.14
C GLN A 52 2.18 -15.62 -3.84
N PHE A 53 1.42 -14.53 -3.70
CA PHE A 53 1.98 -13.27 -3.24
C PHE A 53 2.15 -13.27 -1.72
N ALA A 54 3.37 -13.03 -1.26
CA ALA A 54 3.59 -12.60 0.12
C ALA A 54 2.82 -11.30 0.38
N LEU A 55 2.27 -11.14 1.58
CA LEU A 55 1.38 -10.01 1.89
C LEU A 55 2.07 -8.66 1.69
N GLU A 56 3.32 -8.51 2.13
CA GLU A 56 4.10 -7.27 1.93
C GLU A 56 4.27 -6.94 0.46
N ARG A 57 4.58 -7.96 -0.35
CA ARG A 57 4.72 -7.78 -1.80
C ARG A 57 3.40 -7.34 -2.42
N LEU A 58 2.27 -7.83 -1.92
CA LEU A 58 0.95 -7.42 -2.40
C LEU A 58 0.66 -5.95 -2.09
N PHE A 59 1.04 -5.47 -0.89
CA PHE A 59 0.97 -4.06 -0.53
C PHE A 59 1.82 -3.18 -1.46
N ASP A 60 3.07 -3.57 -1.74
CA ASP A 60 3.95 -2.82 -2.64
C ASP A 60 3.43 -2.83 -4.08
N LEU A 61 2.86 -3.95 -4.55
CA LEU A 61 2.25 -4.06 -5.87
C LEU A 61 0.98 -3.21 -5.97
N LEU A 62 0.15 -3.16 -4.91
CA LEU A 62 -1.03 -2.30 -4.89
C LEU A 62 -0.66 -0.83 -4.90
N TYR A 63 0.34 -0.41 -4.12
CA TYR A 63 0.83 0.97 -4.14
C TYR A 63 1.18 1.41 -5.57
N ARG A 64 2.01 0.61 -6.24
CA ARG A 64 2.43 0.86 -7.62
C ARG A 64 1.27 0.76 -8.61
N GLY A 65 0.38 -0.22 -8.48
CA GLY A 65 -0.76 -0.37 -9.38
C GLY A 65 -1.75 0.80 -9.28
N LEU A 66 -1.98 1.32 -8.06
CA LEU A 66 -2.83 2.50 -7.86
C LEU A 66 -2.23 3.74 -8.54
N THR A 67 -0.92 3.97 -8.40
CA THR A 67 -0.26 5.16 -8.94
C THR A 67 0.02 5.06 -10.43
N GLU A 68 0.61 3.94 -10.88
CA GLU A 68 1.05 3.73 -12.26
C GLU A 68 -0.12 3.38 -13.20
N ALA A 69 -1.08 2.53 -12.76
CA ALA A 69 -2.15 2.05 -13.64
C ALA A 69 -3.44 2.86 -13.51
N LEU A 70 -3.76 3.35 -12.31
CA LEU A 70 -5.04 4.01 -12.03
C LEU A 70 -4.93 5.52 -11.81
N GLY A 71 -3.72 6.08 -11.86
CA GLY A 71 -3.46 7.51 -11.72
C GLY A 71 -3.83 8.07 -10.34
N VAL A 72 -3.91 7.23 -9.33
CA VAL A 72 -4.17 7.67 -7.94
C VAL A 72 -2.93 8.40 -7.44
N THR A 73 -3.13 9.51 -6.72
CA THR A 73 -2.01 10.27 -6.16
C THR A 73 -1.22 9.43 -5.16
N GLU A 74 0.10 9.63 -5.11
CA GLU A 74 0.95 8.88 -4.19
C GLU A 74 0.51 9.04 -2.73
N ALA A 75 0.09 10.25 -2.33
CA ALA A 75 -0.40 10.53 -1.00
C ALA A 75 -1.66 9.71 -0.67
N ALA A 76 -2.67 9.72 -1.53
CA ALA A 76 -3.90 8.95 -1.30
C ALA A 76 -3.64 7.44 -1.26
N ALA A 77 -2.77 6.93 -2.14
CA ALA A 77 -2.37 5.53 -2.15
C ALA A 77 -1.63 5.14 -0.87
N GLN A 78 -0.68 5.98 -0.41
CA GLN A 78 0.06 5.76 0.84
C GLN A 78 -0.86 5.75 2.05
N ASP A 79 -1.76 6.73 2.16
CA ASP A 79 -2.67 6.85 3.29
C ASP A 79 -3.59 5.63 3.41
N ALA A 80 -4.23 5.23 2.32
CA ALA A 80 -5.15 4.09 2.30
C ALA A 80 -4.43 2.77 2.62
N LEU A 81 -3.27 2.52 2.01
CA LEU A 81 -2.50 1.30 2.24
C LEU A 81 -1.89 1.26 3.64
N THR A 82 -1.53 2.42 4.21
CA THR A 82 -1.06 2.50 5.61
C THR A 82 -2.17 2.10 6.58
N GLN A 83 -3.39 2.61 6.38
CA GLN A 83 -4.54 2.25 7.21
C GLN A 83 -4.89 0.77 7.09
N ASP A 84 -4.89 0.22 5.87
CA ASP A 84 -5.15 -1.20 5.63
C ASP A 84 -4.06 -2.10 6.24
N HIS A 85 -2.79 -1.68 6.19
CA HIS A 85 -1.68 -2.42 6.80
C HIS A 85 -1.81 -2.47 8.33
N GLN A 86 -2.09 -1.33 8.96
CA GLN A 86 -2.33 -1.24 10.40
C GLN A 86 -3.52 -2.10 10.83
N ALA A 87 -4.62 -2.07 10.08
CA ALA A 87 -5.80 -2.87 10.34
C ALA A 87 -5.60 -4.37 10.10
N SER A 88 -4.65 -4.76 9.26
CA SER A 88 -4.34 -6.16 8.96
C SER A 88 -3.54 -6.86 10.06
N GLY A 89 -2.96 -6.12 11.01
CA GLY A 89 -2.16 -6.68 12.12
C GLY A 89 -0.83 -7.32 11.66
N ALA A 90 -0.37 -7.02 10.44
CA ALA A 90 0.86 -7.56 9.90
C ALA A 90 2.08 -6.96 10.63
N LYS A 91 2.99 -7.83 11.10
CA LYS A 91 4.19 -7.43 11.87
C LYS A 91 5.28 -6.81 10.99
N SER A 92 5.32 -7.18 9.72
CA SER A 92 6.33 -6.77 8.76
C SER A 92 5.85 -5.58 7.93
N SER A 93 6.77 -4.64 7.65
CA SER A 93 6.46 -3.36 6.99
C SER A 93 6.81 -3.41 5.49
N PRO A 94 5.82 -3.26 4.59
CA PRO A 94 6.03 -3.11 3.16
C PRO A 94 7.05 -2.02 2.81
N ALA A 95 7.76 -2.18 1.69
CA ALA A 95 8.80 -1.23 1.28
C ALA A 95 8.26 0.18 1.05
N PHE A 96 7.01 0.32 0.56
CA PHE A 96 6.39 1.63 0.36
C PHE A 96 6.26 2.43 1.67
N LEU A 97 6.00 1.76 2.80
CA LEU A 97 5.92 2.42 4.12
C LEU A 97 7.30 2.86 4.63
N GLN A 98 8.35 2.08 4.34
CA GLN A 98 9.72 2.44 4.71
C GLN A 98 10.16 3.72 3.97
N ARG A 99 9.77 3.84 2.70
CA ARG A 99 10.00 5.05 1.90
C ARG A 99 9.25 6.26 2.47
N ALA A 100 7.96 6.12 2.79
CA ALA A 100 7.16 7.20 3.37
C ALA A 100 7.76 7.71 4.70
N ARG A 101 8.22 6.79 5.57
CA ARG A 101 8.92 7.16 6.81
C ARG A 101 10.20 7.96 6.54
N SER A 102 11.00 7.55 5.56
CA SER A 102 12.25 8.26 5.22
C SER A 102 12.01 9.69 4.70
N VAL A 103 10.90 9.95 4.02
CA VAL A 103 10.52 11.29 3.53
C VAL A 103 9.95 12.15 4.67
N SER A 104 9.15 11.56 5.56
CA SER A 104 8.61 12.23 6.74
C SER A 104 9.70 12.63 7.74
N ASP A 105 10.71 11.79 7.95
CA ASP A 105 11.82 12.09 8.88
C ASP A 105 12.74 13.19 8.35
N ARG A 106 12.85 13.33 7.01
CA ARG A 106 13.62 14.43 6.38
C ARG A 106 12.90 15.77 6.43
N SER A 107 11.57 15.77 6.51
CA SER A 107 10.75 16.98 6.62
C SER A 107 10.48 17.38 8.09
N ARG A 108 10.84 16.51 9.04
CA ARG A 108 10.81 16.82 10.47
C ARG A 108 12.15 17.43 10.89
N ALA A 109 12.24 18.75 10.87
CA ALA A 109 13.37 19.48 11.47
C ALA A 109 13.66 18.98 12.90
N PRO A 110 14.93 18.88 13.33
CA PRO A 110 15.27 18.35 14.63
C PRO A 110 14.68 19.27 15.70
N LYS A 111 13.74 18.75 16.51
CA LYS A 111 13.41 19.41 17.77
C LYS A 111 14.66 19.33 18.62
N ALA A 112 15.27 20.49 18.85
CA ALA A 112 16.45 20.66 19.68
C ALA A 112 16.29 19.89 20.99
N THR A 113 17.22 18.96 21.21
CA THR A 113 17.40 18.24 22.45
C THR A 113 17.85 19.24 23.52
N SER A 114 16.97 19.63 24.45
CA SER A 114 17.43 20.18 25.72
C SER A 114 17.82 19.01 26.63
N LEU A 115 19.07 18.58 26.49
CA LEU A 115 19.76 17.84 27.55
C LEU A 115 19.99 18.81 28.71
N THR A 116 19.21 18.70 29.78
CA THR A 116 19.63 19.18 31.10
C THR A 116 19.54 18.04 32.08
N ARG A 117 20.58 17.19 32.05
CA ARG A 117 20.93 16.24 33.10
C ARG A 117 22.10 16.85 33.87
N GLN A 118 22.04 16.76 35.20
CA GLN A 118 22.98 17.28 36.23
C GLN A 118 22.63 18.70 36.71
N ALA A 119 22.53 19.00 38.00
CA ALA A 119 23.28 18.45 39.13
C ALA A 119 22.45 18.21 40.40
N ARG A 120 22.88 17.20 41.16
CA ARG A 120 22.51 16.89 42.56
C ARG A 120 23.39 17.71 43.53
N HIS A 121 22.86 17.90 44.75
CA HIS A 121 23.54 18.27 46.01
C HIS A 121 24.13 19.68 46.17
N ARG A 122 23.47 20.50 46.99
CA ARG A 122 23.89 20.76 48.39
C ARG A 122 22.69 21.18 49.23
#